data_AF-A0A6M1UBH6-F1
#
_entry.id   AF-A0A6M1UBH6-F1
#
_cell.length_a   1.000
_cell.length_b   1.000
_cell.length_c   1.000
_cell.angle_alpha   90.00
_cell.angle_beta   90.00
_cell.angle_gamma   90.00
#
_symmetry.space_group_name_H-M   'P 1'
#
loop_
_entity.id
_entity.type
_entity.pdbx_description
1 polymer ?
#
loop_
_entity_poly.entity_id
_entity_poly.type
_entity_poly.pdbx_seq_one_letter_code
_entity_poly.pdbx_strand_id
1 'polypeptide(L)'
;MSFAVAAGANVTPRKITVTQHAIDEAVRDFRVPRQTAEEWVRLNFRKARFIANIISGEGKPTRLFGYNGIAFAVDPHEDCVITVYPATPKASVRDKIHEMVTRDLRKIERKESILERRIALTKADLDIEKAALQLRLLRARSLATKLACQARINAINEYFTQLDADLLAVKNEKRAVAKTVVAYM
;
A
#
# COMPACT_ATOMS: atom_id res chain seq x y z
N MET A 1 -1.38 40.21 -4.49
CA MET A 1 -1.24 39.47 -3.21
C MET A 1 -0.69 38.10 -3.53
N SER A 2 0.62 37.91 -3.33
CA SER A 2 1.34 36.69 -3.68
C SER A 2 1.64 35.92 -2.40
N PHE A 3 1.05 34.75 -2.23
CA PHE A 3 1.35 33.85 -1.11
C PHE A 3 2.66 33.13 -1.40
N ALA A 4 3.73 33.53 -0.73
CA ALA A 4 4.99 32.81 -0.72
C ALA A 4 4.83 31.55 0.13
N VAL A 5 4.76 30.40 -0.53
CA VAL A 5 4.90 29.08 0.07
C VAL A 5 6.31 28.98 0.62
N ALA A 6 6.44 28.89 1.96
CA ALA A 6 7.71 28.69 2.63
C ALA A 6 8.34 27.38 2.12
N ALA A 7 9.43 27.55 1.38
CA ALA A 7 10.25 26.49 0.83
C ALA A 7 10.67 25.51 1.93
N GLY A 8 10.61 24.22 1.59
CA GLY A 8 11.08 23.13 2.43
C GLY A 8 12.49 23.43 2.95
N ALA A 9 12.65 23.34 4.27
CA ALA A 9 13.94 23.32 4.90
C ALA A 9 14.69 22.08 4.41
N ASN A 10 15.47 22.26 3.34
CA ASN A 10 16.49 21.32 2.92
C ASN A 10 17.45 21.13 4.10
N VAL A 11 17.33 19.99 4.77
CA VAL A 11 18.25 19.57 5.80
C VAL A 11 19.58 19.30 5.10
N THR A 12 20.47 20.29 5.10
CA THR A 12 21.92 20.09 4.92
C THR A 12 22.37 18.90 5.76
N PRO A 13 23.39 18.11 5.36
CA PRO A 13 23.92 17.02 6.17
C PRO A 13 24.64 17.61 7.40
N ARG A 14 23.86 18.17 8.32
CA ARG A 14 24.31 18.64 9.61
C ARG A 14 24.76 17.43 10.39
N LYS A 15 25.87 17.62 11.08
CA LYS A 15 26.53 16.62 11.91
C LYS A 15 25.62 16.35 13.11
N ILE A 16 24.60 15.52 12.92
CA ILE A 16 23.64 15.16 13.96
C ILE A 16 24.39 14.39 15.04
N THR A 17 24.36 14.93 16.25
CA THR A 17 24.88 14.28 17.44
C THR A 17 23.82 13.34 18.00
N VAL A 18 24.24 12.14 18.37
CA VAL A 18 23.38 11.15 19.00
C VAL A 18 23.87 11.01 20.44
N THR A 19 22.96 11.16 21.40
CA THR A 19 23.32 11.01 22.81
C THR A 19 23.54 9.54 23.17
N GLN A 20 24.29 9.30 24.25
CA GLN A 20 24.48 7.94 24.79
C GLN A 20 23.14 7.31 25.19
N HIS A 21 22.21 8.11 25.71
CA HIS A 21 20.87 7.67 26.06
C HIS A 21 20.10 7.13 24.84
N ALA A 22 20.13 7.84 23.71
CA ALA A 22 19.53 7.36 22.46
C ALA A 22 20.15 6.04 21.95
N ILE A 23 21.45 5.84 22.17
CA ILE A 23 22.15 4.58 21.83
C ILE A 23 21.66 3.43 22.73
N ASP A 24 21.59 3.66 24.04
CA ASP A 24 21.13 2.66 25.01
C ASP A 24 19.68 2.23 24.74
N GLU A 25 18.82 3.19 24.40
CA GLU A 25 17.42 2.95 24.02
C GLU A 25 17.30 2.18 22.69
N ALA A 26 18.13 2.48 21.70
CA ALA A 26 18.18 1.71 20.45
C ALA A 26 18.58 0.25 20.67
N VAL A 27 19.51 -0.01 21.60
CA VAL A 27 19.92 -1.37 21.97
C VAL A 27 18.79 -2.10 22.72
N ARG A 28 18.12 -1.43 23.65
CA ARG A 28 17.07 -2.03 24.48
C ARG A 28 15.80 -2.32 23.70
N ASP A 29 15.26 -1.31 23.04
CA ASP A 29 13.91 -1.37 22.46
C ASP A 29 13.91 -1.95 21.03
N PHE A 30 14.98 -1.70 20.27
CA PHE A 30 15.11 -2.14 18.88
C PHE A 30 16.11 -3.30 18.68
N ARG A 31 16.75 -3.77 19.76
CA ARG A 31 17.71 -4.89 19.76
C ARG A 31 18.86 -4.71 18.76
N VAL A 32 19.26 -3.46 18.52
CA VAL A 32 20.39 -3.14 17.64
C VAL A 32 21.70 -3.39 18.38
N PRO A 33 22.74 -3.98 17.76
CA PRO A 33 24.04 -4.12 18.39
C PRO A 33 24.61 -2.75 18.80
N ARG A 34 25.14 -2.64 20.02
CA ARG A 34 25.66 -1.36 20.57
C ARG A 34 26.70 -0.70 19.66
N GLN A 35 27.52 -1.50 18.98
CA GLN A 35 28.58 -1.03 18.08
C GLN A 35 28.03 -0.30 16.84
N THR A 36 26.84 -0.65 16.37
CA THR A 36 26.21 -0.08 15.17
C THR A 36 25.01 0.80 15.48
N ALA A 37 24.64 0.93 16.76
CA ALA A 37 23.46 1.66 17.20
C ALA A 37 23.50 3.15 16.85
N GLU A 38 24.65 3.83 17.00
CA GLU A 38 24.79 5.25 16.64
C GLU A 38 24.55 5.49 15.14
N GLU A 39 25.17 4.67 14.29
CA GLU A 39 24.99 4.74 12.83
C GLU A 39 23.57 4.41 12.42
N TRP A 40 22.96 3.41 13.07
CA TRP A 40 21.57 3.03 12.85
C TRP A 40 20.60 4.18 13.17
N VAL A 41 20.79 4.86 14.31
CA VAL A 41 19.97 6.02 14.69
C VAL A 41 20.12 7.13 13.65
N ARG A 42 21.35 7.47 13.24
CA ARG A 42 21.60 8.50 12.22
C ARG A 42 20.95 8.15 10.87
N LEU A 43 21.07 6.90 10.42
CA LEU A 43 20.54 6.46 9.14
C LEU A 43 19.01 6.52 9.11
N ASN A 44 18.35 6.10 10.18
CA ASN A 44 16.90 6.15 10.27
C ASN A 44 16.40 7.59 10.49
N PHE A 45 17.10 8.39 11.28
CA PHE A 45 16.75 9.79 11.49
C PHE A 45 16.82 10.62 10.19
N ARG A 46 17.81 10.36 9.31
CA ARG A 46 17.88 11.00 7.98
C ARG A 46 16.64 10.74 7.11
N LYS A 47 15.94 9.63 7.34
CA LYS A 47 14.69 9.27 6.64
C LYS A 47 13.45 9.75 7.39
N ALA A 48 13.62 10.22 8.63
CA ALA A 48 12.53 10.65 9.48
C ALA A 48 11.95 11.99 9.03
N ARG A 49 10.65 12.14 9.30
CA ARG A 49 9.92 13.38 9.04
C ARG A 49 9.55 14.02 10.35
N PHE A 50 9.60 15.35 10.38
CA PHE A 50 9.07 16.12 11.48
C PHE A 50 7.57 15.87 11.62
N ILE A 51 7.12 15.59 12.85
CA ILE A 51 5.71 15.33 13.17
C ILE A 51 5.14 16.52 13.94
N ALA A 52 5.73 16.86 15.09
CA ALA A 52 5.23 17.89 15.98
C ALA A 52 6.31 18.37 16.97
N ASN A 53 6.10 19.55 17.54
CA ASN A 53 6.77 19.93 18.78
C ASN A 53 5.99 19.33 19.95
N ILE A 54 6.68 18.57 20.80
CA ILE A 54 6.10 17.89 21.95
C ILE A 54 6.81 18.34 23.22
N ILE A 55 6.27 17.91 24.36
CA ILE A 55 6.92 18.05 25.66
C ILE A 55 7.40 16.66 26.04
N SER A 56 8.69 16.52 26.33
CA SER A 56 9.29 15.28 26.83
C SER A 56 8.70 14.91 28.20
N GLY A 57 8.85 13.66 28.63
CA GLY A 57 8.45 13.23 29.98
C GLY A 57 9.07 14.05 31.11
N GLU A 58 10.22 14.69 30.86
CA GLU A 58 10.90 15.61 31.79
C GLU A 58 10.36 17.06 31.74
N GLY A 59 9.29 17.34 30.98
CA GLY A 59 8.73 18.68 30.85
C GLY A 59 9.50 19.61 29.89
N LYS A 60 10.56 19.12 29.23
CA LYS A 60 11.35 19.92 28.28
C LYS A 60 10.70 19.94 26.89
N PRO A 61 10.66 21.09 26.20
CA PRO A 61 10.21 21.15 24.82
C PRO A 61 11.15 20.35 23.92
N THR A 62 10.61 19.52 23.04
CA THR A 62 11.38 18.69 22.11
C THR A 62 10.70 18.59 20.75
N ARG A 63 11.48 18.35 19.70
CA ARG A 63 10.97 18.13 18.34
C ARG A 63 10.81 16.62 18.12
N LEU A 64 9.60 16.20 17.76
CA LEU A 64 9.30 14.81 17.45
C LEU A 64 9.45 14.57 15.96
N PHE A 65 10.29 13.60 15.61
CA PHE A 65 10.41 13.05 14.27
C PHE A 65 9.98 11.59 14.27
N GLY A 66 9.48 11.09 13.14
CA GLY A 66 9.11 9.69 13.02
C GLY A 66 9.49 9.06 11.69
N TYR A 67 9.86 7.79 11.75
CA TYR A 67 10.15 6.96 10.58
C TYR A 67 9.85 5.49 10.90
N ASN A 68 9.01 4.84 10.10
CA ASN A 68 8.80 3.38 10.14
C ASN A 68 8.55 2.81 11.55
N GLY A 69 7.66 3.43 12.33
CA GLY A 69 7.35 3.01 13.71
C GLY A 69 8.40 3.41 14.76
N ILE A 70 9.43 4.17 14.37
CA ILE A 70 10.44 4.72 15.27
C ILE A 70 10.14 6.19 15.49
N ALA A 71 10.10 6.62 16.75
CA ALA A 71 10.01 8.01 17.15
C ALA A 71 11.38 8.50 17.64
N PHE A 72 11.79 9.69 17.18
CA PHE A 72 13.01 10.37 17.58
C PHE A 72 12.65 11.67 18.28
N ALA A 73 13.06 11.81 19.54
CA ALA A 73 12.98 13.08 20.24
C ALA A 73 14.31 13.82 20.05
N VAL A 74 14.21 15.02 19.48
CA VAL A 74 15.35 15.88 19.17
C VAL A 74 15.26 17.15 19.99
N ASP A 75 16.42 17.67 20.38
CA ASP A 75 16.51 18.98 21.03
C ASP A 75 15.86 20.09 20.17
N PRO A 76 15.16 21.05 20.77
CA PRO A 76 14.50 22.13 20.04
C PRO A 76 15.47 23.13 19.40
N HIS A 77 16.66 23.30 19.97
CA HIS A 77 17.65 24.29 19.55
C HIS A 77 18.86 23.65 18.88
N GLU A 78 19.26 22.47 19.35
CA GLU A 78 20.38 21.71 18.81
C GLU A 78 19.90 20.56 17.90
N ASP A 79 20.72 20.18 16.92
CA ASP A 79 20.44 18.99 16.08
C ASP A 79 20.98 17.73 16.75
N CYS A 80 20.50 17.49 17.97
CA CYS A 80 20.91 16.41 18.85
C CYS A 80 19.73 15.46 19.13
N VAL A 81 19.90 14.16 18.83
CA VAL A 81 18.90 13.12 19.14
C VAL A 81 19.05 12.72 20.61
N ILE A 82 18.04 13.07 21.40
CA ILE A 82 18.01 12.85 22.86
C ILE A 82 17.59 11.41 23.17
N THR A 83 16.52 10.93 22.54
CA THR A 83 16.01 9.58 22.79
C THR A 83 15.30 9.02 21.55
N VAL A 84 15.20 7.69 21.51
CA VAL A 84 14.55 6.92 20.44
C VAL A 84 13.63 5.91 21.11
N TYR A 85 12.39 5.81 20.66
CA TYR A 85 11.44 4.86 21.22
C TYR A 85 10.46 4.36 20.14
N PRO A 86 9.86 3.18 20.32
CA PRO A 86 8.85 2.67 19.40
C PRO A 86 7.58 3.53 19.47
N ALA A 87 7.13 4.00 18.30
CA ALA A 87 5.89 4.75 18.17
C ALA A 87 4.70 3.80 18.33
N THR A 88 4.08 3.81 19.50
CA THR A 88 2.86 3.06 19.75
C THR A 88 1.63 3.95 19.49
N PRO A 89 0.83 3.68 18.44
CA PRO A 89 -0.34 4.50 18.17
C PRO A 89 -1.37 4.30 19.26
N LYS A 90 -2.01 5.40 19.68
CA LYS A 90 -3.15 5.39 20.59
C LYS A 90 -4.24 4.46 20.06
N ALA A 91 -4.79 3.61 20.93
CA ALA A 91 -5.79 2.59 20.57
C ALA A 91 -6.94 3.17 19.73
N SER A 92 -7.51 4.31 20.15
CA SER A 92 -8.60 4.98 19.42
C SER A 92 -8.28 5.35 17.97
N VAL A 93 -7.02 5.62 17.66
CA VAL A 93 -6.58 5.95 16.29
C VAL A 93 -6.29 4.66 15.52
N ARG A 94 -5.62 3.70 16.18
CA ARG A 94 -5.33 2.37 15.62
C ARG A 94 -6.62 1.66 15.18
N ASP A 95 -7.62 1.63 16.05
CA ASP A 95 -8.89 0.94 15.79
C ASP A 95 -9.64 1.57 14.62
N LYS A 96 -9.62 2.91 14.50
CA LYS A 96 -10.21 3.63 13.37
C LYS A 96 -9.51 3.33 12.06
N ILE A 97 -8.17 3.31 12.06
CA ILE A 97 -7.39 2.95 10.86
C ILE A 97 -7.66 1.50 10.47
N HIS A 98 -7.65 0.59 11.45
CA HIS A 98 -7.95 -0.81 11.25
C HIS A 98 -9.35 -1.02 10.67
N GLU A 99 -10.37 -0.35 11.21
CA GLU A 99 -11.73 -0.41 10.69
C GLU A 99 -11.82 0.14 9.26
N MET A 100 -11.15 1.27 8.98
CA MET A 100 -11.12 1.86 7.65
C MET A 100 -10.51 0.90 6.62
N VAL A 101 -9.34 0.36 6.93
CA VAL A 101 -8.57 -0.46 6.00
C VAL A 101 -9.22 -1.85 5.81
N THR A 102 -9.78 -2.44 6.86
CA THR A 102 -10.57 -3.68 6.75
C THR A 102 -11.88 -3.48 5.99
N ARG A 103 -12.53 -2.31 6.12
CA ARG A 103 -13.73 -1.97 5.35
C ARG A 103 -13.42 -1.92 3.86
N ASP A 104 -12.30 -1.33 3.47
CA ASP A 104 -11.89 -1.25 2.07
C ASP A 104 -11.52 -2.63 1.51
N LEU A 105 -10.87 -3.50 2.29
CA LEU A 105 -10.66 -4.90 1.91
C LEU A 105 -11.99 -5.63 1.66
N ARG A 106 -12.99 -5.45 2.55
CA ARG A 106 -14.32 -6.05 2.35
C ARG A 106 -15.03 -5.54 1.11
N LYS A 107 -14.84 -4.27 0.73
CA LYS A 107 -15.44 -3.72 -0.51
C LYS A 107 -14.84 -4.40 -1.74
N ILE A 108 -13.51 -4.55 -1.79
CA ILE A 108 -12.85 -5.15 -2.95
C ILE A 108 -13.17 -6.65 -3.06
N GLU A 109 -13.28 -7.37 -1.95
CA GLU A 109 -13.71 -8.77 -1.94
C GLU A 109 -15.13 -8.97 -2.47
N ARG A 110 -16.06 -8.09 -2.11
CA ARG A 110 -17.43 -8.12 -2.66
C ARG A 110 -17.42 -7.82 -4.16
N LYS A 111 -16.64 -6.82 -4.60
CA LYS A 111 -16.50 -6.47 -6.02
C LYS A 111 -15.97 -7.66 -6.83
N GLU A 112 -14.94 -8.33 -6.33
CA GLU A 112 -14.38 -9.55 -6.92
C GLU A 112 -15.45 -10.64 -7.03
N SER A 113 -16.11 -10.99 -5.91
CA SER A 113 -17.11 -12.08 -5.89
C SER A 113 -18.29 -11.83 -6.85
N ILE A 114 -18.81 -10.59 -6.90
CA ILE A 114 -19.88 -10.21 -7.82
C ILE A 114 -19.40 -10.31 -9.27
N LEU A 115 -18.20 -9.82 -9.56
CA LEU A 115 -17.62 -9.87 -10.89
C LEU A 115 -17.36 -11.30 -11.36
N GLU A 116 -16.80 -12.16 -10.50
CA GLU A 116 -16.57 -13.58 -10.78
C GLU A 116 -17.87 -14.29 -11.15
N ARG A 117 -18.92 -14.10 -10.33
CA ARG A 117 -20.22 -14.69 -10.61
C ARG A 117 -20.80 -14.19 -11.93
N ARG A 118 -20.71 -12.89 -12.21
CA ARG A 118 -21.21 -12.30 -13.46
C ARG A 118 -20.45 -12.86 -14.66
N ILE A 119 -19.13 -12.91 -14.60
CA ILE A 119 -18.28 -13.47 -15.66
C ILE A 119 -18.62 -14.94 -15.90
N ALA A 120 -18.80 -15.74 -14.85
CA ALA A 120 -19.14 -17.15 -14.97
C ALA A 120 -20.47 -17.36 -15.72
N LEU A 121 -21.50 -16.56 -15.40
CA LEU A 121 -22.78 -16.61 -16.11
C LEU A 121 -22.63 -16.16 -17.57
N THR A 122 -21.98 -15.02 -17.82
CA THR A 122 -21.75 -14.53 -19.18
C THR A 122 -20.96 -15.53 -20.04
N LYS A 123 -19.94 -16.19 -19.46
CA LYS A 123 -19.17 -17.22 -20.16
C LYS A 123 -20.03 -18.43 -20.51
N ALA A 124 -20.87 -18.90 -19.58
CA ALA A 124 -21.78 -20.00 -19.84
C ALA A 124 -22.76 -19.70 -20.99
N ASP A 125 -23.37 -18.52 -21.01
CA ASP A 125 -24.28 -18.10 -22.09
C ASP A 125 -23.57 -18.06 -23.45
N LEU A 126 -22.35 -17.54 -23.48
CA LEU A 126 -21.53 -17.44 -24.69
C LEU A 126 -20.98 -18.80 -25.16
N ASP A 127 -20.73 -19.73 -24.24
CA ASP A 127 -20.36 -21.10 -24.60
C ASP A 127 -21.52 -21.82 -25.31
N ILE A 128 -22.77 -21.56 -24.90
CA ILE A 128 -23.96 -22.05 -25.60
C ILE A 128 -24.02 -21.45 -27.02
N GLU A 129 -23.84 -20.13 -27.16
CA GLU A 129 -23.81 -19.47 -28.48
C GLU A 129 -22.69 -20.04 -29.37
N LYS A 130 -21.49 -20.20 -28.81
CA LYS A 130 -20.32 -20.76 -29.50
C LYS A 130 -20.56 -22.19 -29.95
N ALA A 131 -21.15 -23.04 -29.12
CA ALA A 131 -21.49 -24.41 -29.49
C ALA A 131 -22.50 -24.47 -30.65
N ALA A 132 -23.53 -23.60 -30.63
CA ALA A 132 -24.49 -23.49 -31.73
C ALA A 132 -23.81 -23.03 -33.04
N LEU A 133 -22.89 -22.06 -32.97
CA LEU A 133 -22.11 -21.59 -34.11
C LEU A 133 -21.18 -22.67 -34.67
N GLN A 134 -20.55 -23.47 -33.80
CA GLN A 134 -19.71 -24.60 -34.21
C GLN A 134 -20.54 -25.66 -34.96
N LEU A 135 -21.72 -26.01 -34.45
CA LEU A 135 -22.63 -26.92 -35.14
C LEU A 135 -23.06 -26.35 -36.51
N ARG A 136 -23.37 -25.05 -36.57
CA ARG A 136 -23.72 -24.37 -37.83
C ARG A 136 -22.56 -24.38 -38.82
N LEU A 137 -21.33 -24.17 -38.35
CA LEU A 137 -20.12 -24.20 -39.17
C LEU A 137 -19.90 -25.58 -39.79
N LEU A 138 -20.10 -26.66 -39.03
CA LEU A 138 -20.00 -28.04 -39.52
C LEU A 138 -21.07 -28.37 -40.57
N ARG A 139 -22.28 -27.82 -40.42
CA ARG A 139 -23.39 -28.02 -41.37
C ARG A 139 -23.29 -27.12 -42.62
N ALA A 140 -22.62 -25.98 -42.51
CA ALA A 140 -22.56 -24.99 -43.57
C ALA A 140 -21.80 -25.52 -44.80
N ARG A 141 -22.41 -25.35 -45.99
CA ARG A 141 -21.78 -25.69 -47.27
C ARG A 141 -21.07 -24.50 -47.91
N SER A 142 -21.60 -23.29 -47.73
CA SER A 142 -21.02 -22.07 -48.32
C SER A 142 -19.79 -21.60 -47.53
N LEU A 143 -18.78 -21.11 -48.26
CA LEU A 143 -17.60 -20.51 -47.64
C LEU A 143 -17.95 -19.25 -46.83
N ALA A 144 -18.85 -18.41 -47.34
CA ALA A 144 -19.28 -17.19 -46.67
C ALA A 144 -19.89 -17.46 -45.30
N THR A 145 -20.77 -18.48 -45.18
CA THR A 145 -21.39 -18.85 -43.90
C THR A 145 -20.36 -19.44 -42.93
N LYS A 146 -19.39 -20.23 -43.41
CA LYS A 146 -18.29 -20.75 -42.58
C LYS A 146 -17.44 -19.61 -42.01
N LEU A 147 -17.04 -18.66 -42.85
CA LEU A 147 -16.26 -17.49 -42.45
C LEU A 147 -17.02 -16.62 -41.42
N ALA A 148 -18.31 -16.39 -41.64
CA ALA A 148 -19.14 -15.65 -40.68
C ALA A 148 -19.24 -16.35 -39.32
N CYS A 149 -19.45 -17.68 -39.30
CA CYS A 149 -19.48 -18.45 -38.05
C CYS A 149 -18.12 -18.41 -37.34
N GLN A 150 -17.02 -18.57 -38.08
CA GLN A 150 -15.68 -18.53 -37.53
C GLN A 150 -15.34 -17.15 -36.95
N ALA A 151 -15.69 -16.07 -37.66
CA ALA A 151 -15.49 -14.70 -37.18
C ALA A 151 -16.24 -14.46 -35.86
N ARG A 152 -17.48 -14.94 -35.74
CA ARG A 152 -18.25 -14.82 -34.50
C ARG A 152 -17.66 -15.64 -33.35
N ILE A 153 -17.20 -16.86 -33.62
CA ILE A 153 -16.49 -17.70 -32.62
C ILE A 153 -15.22 -16.98 -32.13
N ASN A 154 -14.46 -16.38 -33.04
CA ASN A 154 -13.26 -15.64 -32.69
C ASN A 154 -13.58 -14.43 -31.81
N ALA A 155 -14.64 -13.67 -32.13
CA ALA A 155 -15.09 -12.54 -31.31
C ALA A 155 -15.52 -12.97 -29.89
N ILE A 156 -16.18 -14.14 -29.75
CA ILE A 156 -16.52 -14.69 -28.44
C ILE A 156 -15.26 -15.03 -27.64
N ASN A 157 -14.27 -15.67 -28.28
CA ASN A 157 -13.01 -16.01 -27.62
C ASN A 157 -12.24 -14.75 -27.18
N GLU A 158 -12.21 -13.72 -28.01
CA GLU A 158 -11.59 -12.43 -27.65
C GLU A 158 -12.32 -11.81 -26.45
N TYR A 159 -13.65 -11.86 -26.42
CA TYR A 159 -14.40 -11.37 -25.27
C TYR A 159 -14.13 -12.20 -24.00
N PHE A 160 -13.91 -13.52 -24.10
CA PHE A 160 -13.45 -14.31 -22.95
C PHE A 160 -12.12 -13.83 -22.41
N THR A 161 -11.15 -13.53 -23.29
CA THR A 161 -9.86 -12.99 -22.86
C THR A 161 -10.01 -11.64 -22.16
N GLN A 162 -10.93 -10.79 -22.63
CA GLN A 162 -11.22 -9.51 -21.99
C GLN A 162 -11.82 -9.71 -20.58
N LEU A 163 -12.80 -10.60 -20.43
CA LEU A 163 -13.41 -10.89 -19.13
C LEU A 163 -12.37 -11.43 -18.13
N ASP A 164 -11.46 -12.28 -18.58
CA ASP A 164 -10.38 -12.80 -17.73
C ASP A 164 -9.38 -11.70 -17.34
N ALA A 165 -9.05 -10.79 -18.26
CA ALA A 165 -8.21 -9.63 -17.96
C ALA A 165 -8.86 -8.69 -16.94
N ASP A 166 -10.16 -8.44 -17.07
CA ASP A 166 -10.93 -7.61 -16.13
C ASP A 166 -10.95 -8.23 -14.72
N LEU A 167 -11.14 -9.55 -14.62
CA LEU A 167 -11.08 -10.26 -13.35
C LEU A 167 -9.68 -10.20 -12.73
N LEU A 168 -8.64 -10.38 -13.54
CA LEU A 168 -7.25 -10.30 -13.10
C LEU A 168 -6.92 -8.89 -12.57
N ALA A 169 -7.44 -7.83 -13.20
CA ALA A 169 -7.26 -6.47 -12.74
C ALA A 169 -7.84 -6.26 -11.33
N VAL A 170 -9.05 -6.76 -11.06
CA VAL A 170 -9.66 -6.70 -9.72
C VAL A 170 -8.88 -7.53 -8.69
N LYS A 171 -8.36 -8.70 -9.08
CA LYS A 171 -7.49 -9.52 -8.22
C LYS A 171 -6.19 -8.81 -7.87
N ASN A 172 -5.60 -8.10 -8.82
CA ASN A 172 -4.40 -7.28 -8.58
C ASN A 172 -4.71 -6.09 -7.66
N GLU A 173 -5.86 -5.44 -7.84
CA GLU A 173 -6.36 -4.37 -6.97
C GLU A 173 -6.52 -4.90 -5.52
N LYS A 174 -7.16 -6.05 -5.34
CA LYS A 174 -7.28 -6.73 -4.03
C LYS A 174 -5.92 -7.01 -3.42
N ARG A 175 -4.97 -7.51 -4.20
CA ARG A 175 -3.59 -7.75 -3.73
C ARG A 175 -2.93 -6.47 -3.24
N ALA A 176 -3.12 -5.35 -3.95
CA ALA A 176 -2.59 -4.05 -3.54
C ALA A 176 -3.23 -3.59 -2.21
N VAL A 177 -4.56 -3.67 -2.10
CA VAL A 177 -5.28 -3.32 -0.86
C VAL A 177 -4.84 -4.22 0.31
N ALA A 178 -4.69 -5.52 0.09
CA ALA A 178 -4.22 -6.45 1.11
C ALA A 178 -2.81 -6.10 1.61
N LYS A 179 -1.89 -5.67 0.73
CA LYS A 179 -0.57 -5.17 1.16
C LYS A 179 -0.69 -3.92 2.02
N THR A 180 -1.61 -3.03 1.70
CA THR A 180 -1.90 -1.84 2.53
C THR A 180 -2.43 -2.26 3.89
N VAL A 181 -3.33 -3.23 3.97
CA VAL A 181 -3.82 -3.79 5.24
C VAL A 181 -2.67 -4.28 6.11
N VAL A 182 -1.76 -5.07 5.54
CA VAL A 182 -0.57 -5.57 6.27
C VAL A 182 0.32 -4.43 6.75
N ALA A 183 0.45 -3.33 6.00
CA ALA A 183 1.27 -2.19 6.42
C ALA A 183 0.71 -1.42 7.62
N TYR A 184 -0.59 -1.55 7.91
CA TYR A 184 -1.29 -0.82 8.98
C TYR A 184 -1.78 -1.73 10.13
N MET A 185 -1.57 -3.04 10.03
CA MET A 185 -1.81 -4.02 11.10
C MET A 185 -0.53 -4.26 11.90
#